data_AF-A0A975CLY7-F1
#
_entry.id   AF-A0A975CLY7-F1
#
_cell.length_a   1.000
_cell.length_b   1.000
_cell.length_c   1.000
_cell.angle_alpha   90.00
_cell.angle_beta   90.00
_cell.angle_gamma   90.00
#
_symmetry.space_group_name_H-M   'P 1'
#
loop_
_entity.id
_entity.type
_entity.pdbx_description
1 polymer ?
#
loop_
_entity_poly.entity_id
_entity_poly.type
_entity_poly.pdbx_seq_one_letter_code
_entity_poly.pdbx_strand_id
1 'polypeptide(L)'
;MEKKHRSSTFILGDFLKKIKQKITYTYDFGDSWKHEIIVEKFLKKDKEIEYPVCIKGKNNCPPEDCGGIWRFYNMMEIIKDKNNPERKEMLEWIGENYDPEYFNLEETNEQLK
;
A
#
# COMPACT_ATOMS: atom_id res chain seq x y z
N MET A 1 13.96 10.52 -25.00
CA MET A 1 13.20 9.27 -24.76
C MET A 1 13.60 8.75 -23.40
N GLU A 2 12.64 8.48 -22.51
CA GLU A 2 12.93 7.84 -21.23
C GLU A 2 13.41 6.40 -21.45
N LYS A 3 14.49 6.04 -20.75
CA LYS A 3 15.06 4.70 -20.81
C LYS A 3 14.19 3.76 -19.99
N LYS A 4 13.62 2.74 -20.64
CA LYS A 4 12.78 1.72 -19.99
C LYS A 4 13.64 0.55 -19.51
N HIS A 5 13.33 0.04 -18.33
CA HIS A 5 13.99 -1.11 -17.72
C HIS A 5 12.94 -2.17 -17.36
N ARG A 6 13.27 -3.45 -17.51
CA ARG A 6 12.39 -4.57 -17.16
C ARG A 6 12.70 -5.05 -15.75
N SER A 7 11.66 -5.28 -14.94
CA SER A 7 11.79 -5.84 -13.59
C SER A 7 12.38 -7.25 -13.55
N SER A 8 12.26 -8.01 -14.65
CA SER A 8 12.89 -9.32 -14.80
C SER A 8 14.39 -9.29 -15.05
N THR A 9 14.97 -8.10 -15.25
CA THR A 9 16.40 -7.92 -15.59
C THR A 9 17.13 -7.04 -14.59
N PHE A 10 16.43 -6.06 -14.00
CA PHE A 10 17.01 -5.12 -13.05
C PHE A 10 16.33 -5.22 -11.70
N ILE A 11 17.12 -5.08 -10.64
CA ILE A 11 16.64 -5.02 -9.27
C ILE A 11 16.64 -3.59 -8.75
N LEU A 12 15.90 -3.31 -7.68
CA LEU A 12 15.89 -1.99 -7.04
C LEU A 12 17.30 -1.53 -6.66
N GLY A 13 18.14 -2.47 -6.24
CA GLY A 13 19.54 -2.23 -5.88
C GLY A 13 20.38 -1.65 -7.02
N ASP A 14 19.99 -1.78 -8.29
CA ASP A 14 20.72 -1.20 -9.43
C ASP A 14 20.53 0.32 -9.52
N PHE A 15 19.40 0.84 -9.03
CA PHE A 15 19.03 2.25 -9.15
C PHE A 15 19.08 3.01 -7.82
N LEU A 16 18.72 2.36 -6.72
CA LEU A 16 18.67 2.94 -5.38
C LEU A 16 20.03 2.81 -4.69
N LYS A 17 20.81 3.89 -4.69
CA LYS A 17 22.20 3.96 -4.18
C LYS A 17 22.42 4.98 -3.07
N LYS A 18 21.44 5.84 -2.78
CA LYS A 18 21.56 6.94 -1.80
C LYS A 18 20.33 7.02 -0.89
N ILE A 19 20.57 7.38 0.37
CA ILE A 19 19.52 7.69 1.33
C ILE A 19 18.68 8.88 0.81
N LYS A 20 17.37 8.86 1.06
CA LYS A 20 16.34 9.80 0.55
C LYS A 20 16.08 9.74 -0.95
N GLN A 21 16.66 8.80 -1.70
CA GLN A 21 16.19 8.55 -3.07
C GLN A 21 14.76 8.02 -3.02
N LYS A 22 13.96 8.50 -3.97
CA LYS A 22 12.54 8.21 -4.09
C LYS A 22 12.23 7.56 -5.43
N ILE A 23 11.30 6.61 -5.43
CA ILE A 23 10.65 6.10 -6.63
C ILE A 23 9.14 6.07 -6.40
N THR A 24 8.39 6.20 -7.48
CA THR A 24 6.93 6.02 -7.46
C THR A 24 6.62 4.67 -8.07
N TYR A 25 5.87 3.84 -7.33
CA TYR A 25 5.30 2.60 -7.83
C TYR A 25 3.81 2.82 -8.09
N THR A 26 3.39 2.68 -9.35
CA THR A 26 1.97 2.70 -9.71
C THR A 26 1.46 1.27 -9.79
N TYR A 27 0.47 0.94 -8.95
CA TYR A 27 -0.24 -0.33 -8.94
C TYR A 27 -1.67 -0.11 -9.45
N ASP A 28 -2.19 -1.13 -10.15
CA ASP A 28 -3.47 -1.13 -10.85
C ASP A 28 -3.66 0.09 -11.78
N PHE A 29 -3.58 -0.13 -13.10
CA PHE A 29 -3.75 0.97 -14.05
C PHE A 29 -5.20 1.44 -14.22
N GLY A 30 -6.18 0.73 -13.65
CA GLY A 30 -7.54 1.24 -13.46
C GLY A 30 -7.56 2.32 -12.38
N ASP A 31 -7.34 1.94 -11.13
CA ASP A 31 -7.45 2.83 -9.97
C ASP A 31 -6.25 3.77 -9.80
N SER A 32 -5.13 3.46 -10.43
CA SER A 32 -3.90 4.25 -10.46
C SER A 32 -3.34 4.55 -9.05
N TRP A 33 -3.27 3.54 -8.20
CA TRP A 33 -2.67 3.63 -6.87
C TRP A 33 -1.19 4.00 -6.98
N LYS A 34 -0.77 5.08 -6.31
CA LYS A 34 0.63 5.55 -6.33
C LYS A 34 1.26 5.41 -4.96
N HIS A 35 2.25 4.54 -4.87
CA HIS A 35 3.08 4.37 -3.67
C HIS A 35 4.39 5.12 -3.84
N GLU A 36 4.74 5.98 -2.87
CA GLU A 36 6.07 6.59 -2.79
C GLU A 36 6.99 5.67 -1.96
N ILE A 37 8.07 5.19 -2.56
CA ILE A 37 9.07 4.35 -1.90
C ILE A 37 10.33 5.18 -1.70
N ILE A 38 10.79 5.30 -0.46
CA ILE A 38 11.96 6.10 -0.08
C ILE A 38 13.00 5.20 0.59
N VAL A 39 14.26 5.34 0.19
CA VAL A 39 15.36 4.71 0.91
C VAL A 39 15.63 5.48 2.21
N GLU A 40 15.20 4.93 3.35
CA GLU A 40 15.47 5.52 4.67
C GLU A 40 16.90 5.22 5.15
N LYS A 41 17.41 4.00 4.90
CA LYS A 41 18.73 3.56 5.36
C LYS A 41 19.24 2.35 4.58
N PHE A 42 20.55 2.22 4.45
CA PHE A 42 21.21 0.96 4.04
C PHE A 42 21.80 0.28 5.27
N LEU A 43 21.48 -1.00 5.45
CA LEU A 43 21.94 -1.82 6.56
C LEU A 43 22.75 -3.01 6.04
N LYS A 44 23.64 -3.54 6.88
CA LYS A 44 24.27 -4.84 6.59
C LYS A 44 23.20 -5.92 6.69
N LYS A 45 23.20 -6.87 5.75
CA LYS A 45 22.30 -8.02 5.78
C LYS A 45 22.58 -8.84 7.04
N ASP A 46 21.55 -9.07 7.82
CA ASP A 46 21.58 -10.06 8.89
C ASP A 46 21.37 -11.46 8.30
N LYS A 47 22.14 -12.44 8.77
CA LYS A 47 22.04 -13.83 8.29
C LYS A 47 20.96 -14.61 9.04
N GLU A 48 20.54 -14.15 10.20
CA GLU A 48 19.54 -14.81 11.04
C GLU A 48 18.11 -14.37 10.67
N ILE A 49 17.97 -13.29 9.90
CA ILE A 49 16.68 -12.75 9.46
C ILE A 49 16.36 -13.25 8.04
N GLU A 50 15.19 -13.85 7.89
CA GLU A 50 14.55 -14.07 6.60
C GLU A 50 13.83 -12.79 6.17
N TYR A 51 14.16 -12.29 4.98
CA TYR A 51 13.61 -11.03 4.44
C TYR A 51 12.60 -11.33 3.32
N PRO A 52 11.59 -10.45 3.10
CA PRO A 52 11.37 -9.15 3.74
C PRO A 52 10.73 -9.23 5.12
N VAL A 53 10.91 -8.17 5.92
CA VAL A 53 10.25 -8.00 7.23
C VAL A 53 9.64 -6.61 7.31
N CYS A 54 8.34 -6.55 7.61
CA CYS A 54 7.67 -5.33 8.02
C CYS A 54 8.05 -4.99 9.46
N ILE A 55 8.59 -3.79 9.67
CA ILE A 55 9.03 -3.32 11.01
C ILE A 55 8.05 -2.33 11.66
N LYS A 56 7.15 -1.74 10.86
CA LYS A 56 6.14 -0.77 11.28
C LYS A 56 5.11 -0.59 10.16
N GLY A 57 3.89 -0.23 10.53
CA GLY A 57 2.83 0.16 9.61
C GLY A 57 1.71 0.87 10.36
N LYS A 58 0.76 1.44 9.62
CA LYS A 58 -0.41 2.10 10.18
C LYS A 58 -1.51 2.12 9.12
N ASN A 59 -2.75 1.99 9.59
CA ASN A 59 -3.97 1.97 8.79
C ASN A 59 -4.05 0.76 7.86
N ASN A 60 -5.26 0.47 7.42
CA ASN A 60 -5.53 -0.59 6.48
C ASN A 60 -5.33 -0.08 5.04
N CYS A 61 -5.06 -1.00 4.12
CA CYS A 61 -5.03 -0.66 2.69
C CYS A 61 -6.45 -0.35 2.20
N PRO A 62 -6.63 0.61 1.28
CA PRO A 62 -7.89 0.76 0.56
C PRO A 62 -8.34 -0.58 -0.05
N PRO A 63 -9.64 -0.89 -0.09
CA PRO A 63 -10.13 -2.09 -0.75
C PRO A 63 -9.70 -2.12 -2.22
N GLU A 64 -9.36 -3.31 -2.74
CA GLU A 64 -9.11 -3.50 -4.17
C GLU A 64 -10.35 -3.09 -4.98
N ASP A 65 -10.13 -2.59 -6.20
CA ASP A 65 -11.17 -2.14 -7.13
C ASP A 65 -12.15 -1.08 -6.57
N CYS A 66 -11.75 -0.32 -5.54
CA CYS A 66 -12.63 0.70 -4.96
C CYS A 66 -12.74 1.98 -5.81
N GLY A 67 -12.06 2.08 -6.95
CA GLY A 67 -12.11 3.22 -7.86
C GLY A 67 -11.08 4.29 -7.53
N GLY A 68 -9.96 3.90 -6.94
CA GLY A 68 -8.82 4.78 -6.64
C GLY A 68 -9.05 5.75 -5.48
N ILE A 69 -8.06 6.63 -5.29
CA ILE A 69 -7.94 7.51 -4.11
C ILE A 69 -9.18 8.38 -3.85
N TRP A 70 -9.76 8.96 -4.90
CA TRP A 70 -10.92 9.84 -4.78
C TRP A 70 -12.15 9.10 -4.29
N ARG A 71 -12.40 7.92 -4.87
CA ARG A 71 -13.57 7.14 -4.51
C ARG A 71 -13.43 6.54 -3.12
N PHE A 72 -12.23 6.08 -2.74
CA PHE A 72 -11.96 5.65 -1.38
C PHE A 72 -12.30 6.71 -0.33
N TYR A 73 -11.85 7.96 -0.50
CA TYR A 73 -12.17 9.03 0.45
C TYR A 73 -13.67 9.35 0.48
N ASN A 74 -14.33 9.39 -0.67
CA ASN A 74 -15.78 9.57 -0.73
C ASN A 74 -16.53 8.46 0.01
N MET A 75 -16.09 7.20 -0.11
CA MET A 75 -16.66 6.09 0.66
C MET A 75 -16.49 6.30 2.16
N MET A 76 -15.32 6.75 2.61
CA MET A 76 -15.07 7.03 4.04
C MET A 76 -15.98 8.15 4.56
N GLU A 77 -16.25 9.18 3.75
CA GLU A 77 -17.21 10.24 4.09
C GLU A 77 -18.65 9.71 4.21
N ILE A 78 -19.09 8.89 3.25
CA ILE A 78 -20.41 8.25 3.26
C ILE A 78 -20.59 7.35 4.49
N ILE A 79 -19.59 6.52 4.81
CA ILE A 79 -19.66 5.58 5.96
C ILE A 79 -19.72 6.34 7.29
N LYS A 80 -19.01 7.48 7.37
CA LYS A 80 -18.97 8.32 8.59
C LYS A 80 -20.28 9.04 8.86
N ASP A 81 -21.01 9.46 7.83
CA ASP A 81 -22.31 10.12 7.97
C ASP A 81 -23.45 9.11 8.17
N LYS A 82 -23.85 8.91 9.42
CA LYS A 82 -24.95 7.99 9.80
C LYS A 82 -26.29 8.29 9.14
N ASN A 83 -26.51 9.50 8.64
CA ASN A 83 -27.76 9.91 7.98
C ASN A 83 -27.66 9.86 6.46
N ASN A 84 -26.49 9.53 5.90
CA ASN A 84 -26.32 9.45 4.46
C ASN A 84 -27.15 8.27 3.90
N PRO A 85 -28.01 8.50 2.89
CA PRO A 85 -28.87 7.46 2.33
C PRO A 85 -28.09 6.30 1.69
N GLU A 86 -26.87 6.54 1.21
CA GLU A 86 -26.01 5.54 0.57
C GLU A 86 -25.18 4.72 1.58
N ARG A 87 -25.20 5.08 2.87
CA ARG A 87 -24.35 4.46 3.90
C ARG A 87 -24.54 2.96 4.00
N LYS A 88 -25.78 2.48 3.93
CA LYS A 88 -26.09 1.05 4.07
C LYS A 88 -25.49 0.24 2.92
N GLU A 89 -25.71 0.67 1.69
CA GLU A 89 -25.15 0.04 0.50
C GLU A 89 -23.62 0.08 0.53
N MET A 90 -23.04 1.20 0.98
CA MET A 90 -21.59 1.33 1.10
C MET A 90 -20.97 0.38 2.13
N LEU A 91 -21.64 0.16 3.26
CA LEU A 91 -21.20 -0.82 4.26
C LEU A 91 -21.31 -2.26 3.76
N GLU A 92 -22.37 -2.57 3.01
CA GLU A 92 -22.54 -3.88 2.39
C GLU A 92 -21.44 -4.14 1.34
N TRP A 93 -21.06 -3.11 0.57
CA TRP A 93 -19.99 -3.21 -0.43
C TRP A 93 -18.61 -3.37 0.19
N ILE A 94 -18.26 -2.54 1.18
CA ILE A 94 -16.92 -2.56 1.80
C ILE A 94 -16.69 -3.79 2.68
N GLY A 95 -17.78 -4.39 3.16
CA GLY A 95 -17.78 -5.50 4.09
C GLY A 95 -17.75 -5.02 5.55
N GLU A 96 -18.50 -5.70 6.40
CA GLU A 96 -18.70 -5.32 7.80
C GLU A 96 -17.41 -5.33 8.66
N ASN A 97 -16.38 -6.04 8.19
CA ASN A 97 -15.10 -6.18 8.90
C ASN A 97 -14.02 -5.21 8.41
N TYR A 98 -14.31 -4.33 7.45
CA TYR A 98 -13.33 -3.35 7.02
C TYR A 98 -13.21 -2.23 8.06
N ASP A 99 -12.07 -2.19 8.74
CA ASP A 99 -11.66 -1.08 9.58
C ASP A 99 -10.49 -0.34 8.88
N PRO A 100 -10.64 0.94 8.48
CA PRO A 100 -9.56 1.70 7.84
C PRO A 100 -8.38 1.99 8.77
N GLU A 101 -8.54 1.91 10.08
CA GLU A 101 -7.45 2.15 11.05
C GLU A 101 -6.72 0.86 11.43
N TYR A 102 -7.26 -0.31 11.06
CA TYR A 102 -6.69 -1.60 11.39
C TYR A 102 -5.34 -1.83 10.74
N PHE A 103 -4.36 -2.23 11.56
CA PHE A 103 -3.07 -2.74 11.08
C PHE A 103 -2.49 -3.69 12.12
N ASN A 104 -2.10 -4.90 11.70
CA ASN A 104 -1.43 -5.87 12.54
C ASN A 104 -0.07 -6.25 11.94
N LEU A 105 0.99 -5.99 12.71
CA LEU A 105 2.38 -6.23 12.29
C LEU A 105 2.72 -7.71 12.16
N GLU A 106 2.17 -8.56 13.03
CA GLU A 106 2.41 -10.00 13.04
C GLU A 106 1.74 -10.64 11.82
N GLU A 107 0.44 -10.40 11.63
CA GLU A 107 -0.30 -10.87 10.46
C GLU A 107 0.33 -10.40 9.13
N THR A 108 0.80 -9.15 9.08
CA THR A 108 1.50 -8.64 7.89
C THR A 108 2.78 -9.45 7.61
N ASN A 109 3.57 -9.75 8.64
CA ASN A 109 4.79 -10.53 8.47
C ASN A 109 4.53 -12.00 8.17
N GLU A 110 3.41 -12.58 8.62
CA GLU A 110 2.99 -13.92 8.21
C GLU A 110 2.68 -13.98 6.72
N GLN A 111 2.05 -12.95 6.16
CA GLN A 111 1.74 -12.87 4.72
C GLN A 111 2.97 -12.59 3.83
N LEU A 112 4.08 -12.14 4.41
CA LEU A 112 5.33 -11.85 3.69
C LEU A 112 6.23 -13.09 3.50
N LYS A 113 5.91 -14.20 4.18
CA LYS A 113 6.64 -15.48 4.09
C LYS A 113 6.03 -16.37 3.01
#